data_AF-A0AAD9B8B3-F1
#
_entry.id   AF-A0AAD9B8B3-F1
#
_cell.length_a   1.000
_cell.length_b   1.000
_cell.length_c   1.000
_cell.angle_alpha   90.00
_cell.angle_beta   90.00
_cell.angle_gamma   90.00
#
_symmetry.space_group_name_H-M   'P 1'
#
loop_
_entity.id
_entity.type
_entity.pdbx_description
1 polymer ?
#
loop_
_entity_poly.entity_id
_entity_poly.type
_entity_poly.pdbx_seq_one_letter_code
_entity_poly.pdbx_strand_id
1 'polypeptide(L)'
;MGAFSDSLLILFLSLLSASNVFGSNICTSQGVTTCQHCLAVHPTCAWCSQEEYGKGGSGASRCDLKANLLKGGCSTDDLEFPSSTLNIQKDSPLSDKASGTADDVTQIRPQKIHIALRPGDSQHFTVSVKQVEDYPVDLYYLMDLSYSMMNDLARLRTLGNDLP
;
A
#
# COMPACT_ATOMS: atom_id res chain seq x y z
N MET A 1 -30.17 15.19 56.39
CA MET A 1 -30.37 14.85 54.96
C MET A 1 -29.56 15.73 53.99
N GLY A 2 -28.78 16.73 54.44
CA GLY A 2 -27.98 17.58 53.54
C GLY A 2 -26.58 17.04 53.16
N ALA A 3 -25.88 16.37 54.10
CA ALA A 3 -24.48 15.99 53.90
C ALA A 3 -24.23 14.91 52.82
N PHE A 4 -25.22 14.07 52.52
CA PHE A 4 -25.12 13.06 51.44
C PHE A 4 -25.28 13.66 50.05
N SER A 5 -26.06 14.75 49.92
CA SER A 5 -26.29 15.44 48.65
C SER A 5 -25.04 16.22 48.23
N ASP A 6 -24.36 16.87 49.19
CA ASP A 6 -23.14 17.63 48.93
C ASP A 6 -21.96 16.71 48.54
N SER A 7 -21.80 15.56 49.20
CA SER A 7 -20.77 14.57 48.83
C SER A 7 -20.98 13.99 47.43
N LEU A 8 -22.23 13.77 47.01
CA LEU A 8 -22.56 13.31 45.65
C LEU A 8 -22.30 14.40 44.62
N LEU A 9 -22.59 15.67 44.94
CA LEU A 9 -22.32 16.82 44.08
C LEU A 9 -20.81 17.02 43.87
N ILE A 10 -20.01 16.89 44.93
CA ILE A 10 -18.55 16.99 44.89
C ILE A 10 -17.93 15.82 44.11
N LEU A 11 -18.49 14.61 44.22
CA LEU A 11 -18.06 13.46 43.42
C LEU A 11 -18.37 13.67 41.93
N PHE A 12 -19.55 14.23 41.61
CA PHE A 12 -19.97 14.52 40.24
C PHE A 12 -19.12 15.64 39.61
N LEU A 13 -18.79 16.69 40.37
CA LEU A 13 -17.90 17.77 39.94
C LEU A 13 -16.45 17.29 39.73
N SER A 14 -15.95 16.35 40.54
CA SER A 14 -14.61 15.79 40.35
C SER A 14 -14.53 14.81 39.17
N LEU A 15 -15.61 14.09 38.86
CA LEU A 15 -15.75 13.26 37.64
C LEU A 15 -15.81 14.09 36.34
N LEU A 16 -16.36 15.31 36.38
CA LEU A 16 -16.40 16.22 35.21
C LEU A 16 -15.02 16.78 34.83
N SER A 17 -14.11 16.95 35.80
CA SER A 17 -12.74 17.45 35.56
C SER A 17 -11.76 16.44 34.93
N ALA A 18 -12.15 15.16 34.80
CA ALA A 18 -11.28 14.10 34.26
C ALA A 18 -11.23 14.01 32.72
N SER A 19 -11.86 14.94 32.00
CA SER A 19 -11.95 14.91 30.54
C SER A 19 -11.00 15.90 29.83
N ASN A 20 -9.80 16.12 30.38
CA ASN A 20 -8.71 16.73 29.63
C ASN A 20 -7.73 15.64 29.17
N VAL A 21 -8.15 14.85 28.18
CA VAL A 21 -7.21 14.00 27.43
C VAL A 21 -6.37 14.96 26.59
N PHE A 22 -5.18 15.29 27.07
CA PHE A 22 -4.16 15.97 26.27
C PHE A 22 -3.85 15.10 25.06
N GLY A 23 -4.42 15.44 23.91
CA GLY A 23 -4.03 15.16 22.51
C GLY A 23 -3.10 13.99 22.18
N SER A 24 -3.14 12.88 22.92
CA SER A 24 -2.24 11.76 22.70
C SER A 24 -2.74 10.94 21.53
N ASN A 25 -1.83 10.66 20.61
CA ASN A 25 -2.08 9.82 19.45
C ASN A 25 -0.83 8.97 19.20
N ILE A 26 -0.91 8.09 18.22
CA ILE A 26 0.16 7.12 17.93
C ILE A 26 1.51 7.80 17.60
N CYS A 27 1.49 9.03 17.08
CA CYS A 27 2.68 9.79 16.70
C CYS A 27 3.34 10.45 17.92
N THR A 28 2.54 10.92 18.88
CA THR A 28 3.02 11.61 20.08
C THR A 28 3.33 10.67 21.25
N SER A 29 2.72 9.47 21.29
CA SER A 29 2.90 8.52 22.40
C SER A 29 4.26 7.79 22.39
N GLN A 30 4.95 7.76 21.25
CA GLN A 30 6.20 7.02 21.05
C GLN A 30 7.45 7.79 21.52
N GLY A 31 7.34 9.06 21.92
CA GLY A 31 8.48 9.85 22.43
C GLY A 31 9.61 10.04 21.40
N VAL A 32 9.26 10.13 20.13
CA VAL A 32 10.21 10.14 18.99
C VAL A 32 10.99 11.45 18.91
N THR A 33 12.31 11.35 18.80
CA THR A 33 13.23 12.52 18.76
C THR A 33 13.84 12.79 17.39
N THR A 34 13.65 11.91 16.40
CA THR A 34 14.20 12.07 15.04
C THR A 34 13.11 11.98 13.98
N CYS A 35 13.29 12.75 12.89
CA CYS A 35 12.37 12.76 11.75
C CYS A 35 12.18 11.35 11.16
N GLN A 36 13.28 10.64 10.90
CA GLN A 36 13.24 9.29 10.33
C GLN A 36 12.41 8.32 11.20
N HIS A 37 12.60 8.35 12.52
CA HIS A 37 11.87 7.46 13.40
C HIS A 37 10.39 7.87 13.48
N CYS A 38 10.07 9.17 13.51
CA CYS A 38 8.70 9.67 13.45
C CYS A 38 7.95 9.18 12.20
N LEU A 39 8.58 9.30 11.03
CA LEU A 39 7.96 8.91 9.77
C LEU A 39 7.73 7.39 9.65
N ALA A 40 8.51 6.60 10.39
CA ALA A 40 8.39 5.14 10.48
C ALA A 40 7.33 4.66 11.50
N VAL A 41 6.84 5.53 12.40
CA VAL A 41 5.80 5.16 13.39
C VAL A 41 4.50 4.80 12.69
N HIS A 42 3.99 5.69 11.85
CA HIS A 42 2.76 5.47 11.10
C HIS A 42 2.65 6.43 9.89
N PRO A 43 1.97 6.04 8.80
CA PRO A 43 1.77 6.89 7.62
C PRO A 43 1.08 8.24 7.88
N THR A 44 0.28 8.35 8.94
CA THR A 44 -0.43 9.59 9.28
C THR A 44 0.42 10.59 10.06
N CYS A 45 1.58 10.17 10.57
CA CYS A 45 2.47 11.05 11.31
C CYS A 45 3.22 12.00 10.37
N ALA A 46 3.52 13.19 10.86
CA ALA A 46 4.30 14.21 10.18
C ALA A 46 5.37 14.72 11.15
N TRP A 47 6.41 15.35 10.61
CA TRP A 47 7.49 15.92 11.39
C TRP A 47 7.65 17.41 11.10
N CYS A 48 7.86 18.22 12.14
CA CYS A 48 8.16 19.64 12.00
C CYS A 48 9.67 19.90 12.23
N SER A 49 10.38 20.33 11.18
CA SER A 49 11.82 20.66 11.25
C SER A 49 12.09 22.10 11.69
N GLN A 50 11.06 22.95 11.81
CA GLN A 50 11.18 24.35 12.17
C GLN A 50 11.88 24.54 13.53
N GLU A 51 12.91 25.38 13.58
CA GLU A 51 13.76 25.49 14.77
C GLU A 51 13.00 25.95 16.01
N GLU A 52 12.16 26.97 15.90
CA GLU A 52 11.43 27.57 17.03
C GLU A 52 10.23 26.73 17.50
N TYR A 53 9.83 25.71 16.75
CA TYR A 53 8.72 24.84 17.10
C TYR A 53 9.04 24.03 18.36
N GLY A 54 8.19 24.13 19.38
CA GLY A 54 8.34 23.41 20.65
C GLY A 54 9.37 23.98 21.63
N LYS A 55 10.12 25.04 21.28
CA LYS A 55 11.10 25.68 22.19
C LYS A 55 10.46 26.58 23.26
N GLY A 56 9.25 27.10 23.00
CA GLY A 56 8.56 28.10 23.84
C GLY A 56 7.77 27.57 25.04
N GLY A 57 8.11 26.41 25.62
CA GLY A 57 7.44 25.86 26.80
C GLY A 57 6.08 25.19 26.55
N SER A 58 5.64 25.06 25.29
CA SER A 58 4.40 24.37 24.92
C SER A 58 4.49 22.84 24.98
N GLY A 59 5.68 22.26 25.22
CA GLY A 59 5.87 20.80 25.23
C GLY A 59 5.44 20.12 23.92
N ALA A 60 5.27 20.88 22.84
CA ALA A 60 4.70 20.41 21.59
C ALA A 60 5.68 19.45 20.91
N SER A 61 5.23 18.21 20.70
CA SER A 61 6.01 17.19 20.00
C SER A 61 6.25 17.61 18.55
N ARG A 62 7.50 17.45 18.07
CA ARG A 62 7.85 17.62 16.65
C ARG A 62 7.24 16.53 15.77
N CYS A 63 6.89 15.39 16.35
CA CYS A 63 6.19 14.29 15.69
C CYS A 63 4.72 14.29 16.11
N ASP A 64 3.82 14.59 15.19
CA ASP A 64 2.37 14.57 15.43
C ASP A 64 1.63 14.36 14.10
N LEU A 65 0.31 14.28 14.10
CA LEU A 65 -0.51 14.33 12.90
C LEU A 65 -0.27 15.66 12.16
N LYS A 66 -0.24 15.60 10.83
CA LYS A 66 -0.07 16.78 9.96
C LYS A 66 -0.96 17.96 10.36
N ALA A 67 -2.24 17.70 10.64
CA ALA A 67 -3.20 18.73 11.03
C ALA A 67 -2.85 19.40 12.37
N ASN A 68 -2.31 18.63 13.34
CA ASN A 68 -1.92 19.15 14.64
C ASN A 68 -0.69 20.06 14.53
N LEU A 69 0.30 19.67 13.73
CA LEU A 69 1.50 20.48 13.50
C LEU A 69 1.17 21.82 12.84
N LEU A 70 0.31 21.81 11.83
CA LEU A 70 -0.15 23.04 11.16
C LEU A 70 -0.95 23.94 12.12
N LYS A 71 -1.83 23.35 12.94
CA LYS A 71 -2.55 24.09 13.99
C LYS A 71 -1.63 24.63 15.08
N GLY A 72 -0.53 23.93 15.36
CA GLY A 72 0.54 24.33 16.27
C GLY A 72 1.45 25.43 15.73
N GLY A 73 1.22 25.90 14.50
CA GLY A 73 2.00 26.97 13.88
C GLY A 73 3.27 26.50 13.16
N CYS A 74 3.41 25.20 12.87
CA CYS A 74 4.48 24.71 12.01
C CYS A 74 4.28 25.24 10.58
N SER A 75 5.32 25.84 10.00
CA SER A 75 5.33 26.27 8.60
C SER A 75 5.14 25.08 7.66
N THR A 76 4.49 25.29 6.50
CA THR A 76 4.37 24.26 5.47
C THR A 76 5.71 23.87 4.86
N ASP A 77 6.66 24.80 4.81
CA ASP A 77 7.98 24.58 4.21
C ASP A 77 8.90 23.73 5.11
N ASP A 78 8.63 23.76 6.43
CA ASP A 78 9.33 22.99 7.44
C ASP A 78 8.58 21.69 7.82
N LEU A 79 7.51 21.37 7.10
CA LEU A 79 6.68 20.20 7.37
C LEU A 79 7.11 19.01 6.51
N GLU A 80 7.68 18.00 7.16
CA GLU A 80 8.05 16.74 6.55
C GLU A 80 6.87 15.75 6.61
N PHE A 81 6.27 15.50 5.44
CA PHE A 81 5.18 14.54 5.28
C PHE A 81 5.23 13.86 3.90
N PRO A 82 6.21 12.95 3.67
CA PRO A 82 6.24 12.17 2.45
C PRO A 82 4.98 11.33 2.34
N SER A 83 4.36 11.33 1.17
CA SER A 83 3.17 10.54 0.87
C SER A 83 3.54 9.44 -0.12
N SER A 84 2.91 8.27 0.00
CA SER A 84 3.10 7.21 -0.99
C SER A 84 2.53 7.64 -2.34
N THR A 85 3.23 7.31 -3.43
CA THR A 85 2.83 7.67 -4.78
C THR A 85 2.88 6.46 -5.71
N LEU A 86 1.98 6.46 -6.69
CA LEU A 86 1.96 5.51 -7.78
C LEU A 86 1.93 6.24 -9.10
N ASN A 87 2.84 5.89 -9.99
CA ASN A 87 2.92 6.43 -11.33
C ASN A 87 2.96 5.29 -12.36
N ILE A 88 2.08 5.35 -13.35
CA ILE A 88 2.03 4.36 -14.44
C ILE A 88 2.99 4.83 -15.53
N GLN A 89 4.04 4.05 -15.78
CA GLN A 89 5.09 4.39 -16.76
C GLN A 89 4.81 3.80 -18.15
N LYS A 90 4.13 2.64 -18.23
CA LYS A 90 3.74 2.00 -19.48
C LYS A 90 2.39 1.30 -19.31
N ASP A 91 1.42 1.69 -20.14
CA ASP A 91 0.03 1.19 -20.11
C ASP A 91 -0.54 1.01 -21.53
N SER A 92 0.16 0.21 -22.33
CA SER A 92 -0.32 -0.23 -23.64
C SER A 92 -1.65 -1.00 -23.48
N PRO A 93 -2.61 -0.81 -24.40
CA PRO A 93 -3.89 -1.52 -24.37
C PRO A 93 -3.69 -3.03 -24.58
N LEU A 94 -4.63 -3.83 -24.07
CA LEU A 94 -4.64 -5.27 -24.29
C LEU A 94 -4.94 -5.57 -25.76
N SER A 95 -4.25 -6.56 -26.33
CA SER A 95 -4.46 -6.99 -27.71
C SER A 95 -5.73 -7.82 -27.84
N ASP A 96 -6.39 -7.74 -28.99
CA ASP A 96 -7.56 -8.59 -29.31
C ASP A 96 -7.15 -9.93 -29.91
N LYS A 97 -6.17 -9.91 -30.83
CA LYS A 97 -5.62 -11.09 -31.50
C LYS A 97 -4.10 -11.05 -31.51
N ALA A 98 -3.48 -12.23 -31.52
CA ALA A 98 -2.07 -12.38 -31.78
C ALA A 98 -1.80 -12.20 -33.29
N SER A 99 -1.75 -10.94 -33.72
CA SER A 99 -1.46 -10.58 -35.11
C SER A 99 -0.07 -9.95 -35.17
N GLY A 100 0.91 -10.68 -35.74
CA GLY A 100 2.30 -10.24 -35.83
C GLY A 100 3.28 -11.14 -35.09
N THR A 101 4.41 -10.58 -34.66
CA THR A 101 5.40 -11.26 -33.81
C THR A 101 4.91 -11.31 -32.36
N ALA A 102 5.39 -12.28 -31.58
CA ALA A 102 4.99 -12.46 -30.18
C ALA A 102 5.21 -11.20 -29.31
N ASP A 103 6.17 -10.34 -29.67
CA ASP A 103 6.53 -9.12 -28.95
C ASP A 103 5.47 -8.00 -29.04
N ASP A 104 4.57 -8.04 -30.04
CA ASP A 104 3.53 -7.03 -30.23
C ASP A 104 2.22 -7.35 -29.47
N VAL A 105 2.14 -8.55 -28.86
CA VAL A 105 0.94 -9.01 -28.16
C VAL A 105 0.96 -8.57 -26.69
N THR A 106 0.03 -7.70 -26.33
CA THR A 106 -0.12 -7.21 -24.95
C THR A 106 -1.22 -7.97 -24.22
N GLN A 107 -0.83 -8.86 -23.31
CA GLN A 107 -1.79 -9.67 -22.52
C GLN A 107 -2.03 -9.12 -21.10
N ILE A 108 -1.17 -8.20 -20.64
CA ILE A 108 -1.18 -7.66 -19.28
C ILE A 108 -1.05 -6.13 -19.37
N ARG A 109 -1.85 -5.41 -18.56
CA ARG A 109 -1.69 -3.97 -18.36
C ARG A 109 -1.96 -3.56 -16.90
N PRO A 110 -1.31 -2.50 -16.38
CA PRO A 110 -0.20 -1.78 -17.00
C PRO A 110 1.08 -2.63 -17.05
N GLN A 111 1.99 -2.35 -18.00
CA GLN A 111 3.23 -3.13 -18.17
C GLN A 111 4.36 -2.60 -17.29
N LYS A 112 4.30 -1.34 -16.87
CA LYS A 112 5.30 -0.74 -16.00
C LYS A 112 4.69 0.31 -15.10
N ILE A 113 4.95 0.16 -13.79
CA ILE A 113 4.55 1.11 -12.77
C ILE A 113 5.77 1.46 -11.91
N HIS A 114 5.78 2.66 -11.38
CA HIS A 114 6.72 3.10 -10.36
C HIS A 114 5.92 3.45 -9.10
N ILE A 115 6.27 2.83 -7.98
CA ILE A 115 5.62 3.06 -6.69
C ILE A 115 6.69 3.50 -5.70
N ALA A 116 6.47 4.64 -5.05
CA ALA A 116 7.25 5.08 -3.90
C ALA A 116 6.37 4.92 -2.66
N LEU A 117 6.74 4.02 -1.75
CA LEU A 117 5.97 3.73 -0.53
C LEU A 117 6.63 4.33 0.70
N ARG A 118 5.82 4.96 1.54
CA ARG A 118 6.19 5.31 2.90
C ARG A 118 6.12 4.06 3.79
N PRO A 119 7.01 3.91 4.79
CA PRO A 119 6.93 2.80 5.74
C PRO A 119 5.55 2.71 6.42
N GLY A 120 4.97 1.51 6.41
CA GLY A 120 3.65 1.22 6.98
C GLY A 120 2.46 1.65 6.10
N ASP A 121 2.70 2.34 4.99
CA ASP A 121 1.66 2.78 4.08
C ASP A 121 1.43 1.75 2.96
N SER A 122 0.25 1.79 2.35
CA SER A 122 -0.16 0.83 1.33
C SER A 122 -0.76 1.53 0.12
N GLN A 123 -0.41 1.04 -1.06
CA GLN A 123 -0.93 1.56 -2.32
C GLN A 123 -1.54 0.43 -3.13
N HIS A 124 -2.74 0.68 -3.65
CA HIS A 124 -3.45 -0.27 -4.50
C HIS A 124 -3.32 0.10 -5.96
N PHE A 125 -3.22 -0.92 -6.81
CA PHE A 125 -3.28 -0.80 -8.26
C PHE A 125 -3.96 -2.01 -8.86
N THR A 126 -4.48 -1.83 -10.06
CA THR A 126 -5.21 -2.88 -10.78
C THR A 126 -4.36 -3.40 -11.91
N VAL A 127 -4.30 -4.72 -12.03
CA VAL A 127 -3.72 -5.41 -13.18
C VAL A 127 -4.85 -6.07 -13.95
N SER A 128 -4.93 -5.78 -15.25
CA SER A 128 -5.86 -6.42 -16.16
C SER A 128 -5.11 -7.42 -17.01
N VAL A 129 -5.64 -8.64 -17.09
CA VAL A 129 -5.08 -9.74 -17.87
C VAL A 129 -6.14 -10.24 -18.83
N LYS A 130 -5.76 -10.46 -20.09
CA LYS A 130 -6.62 -11.04 -21.12
C LYS A 130 -5.84 -12.12 -21.85
N GLN A 131 -6.42 -13.32 -21.92
CA GLN A 131 -5.93 -14.36 -22.82
C GLN A 131 -6.28 -13.94 -24.25
N VAL A 132 -5.26 -13.77 -25.08
CA VAL A 132 -5.42 -13.27 -26.45
C VAL A 132 -5.79 -14.42 -27.39
N GLU A 133 -6.66 -14.13 -28.36
CA GLU A 133 -7.05 -15.09 -29.40
C GLU A 133 -5.89 -15.36 -30.38
N ASP A 134 -5.89 -16.54 -31.00
CA ASP A 134 -4.90 -16.96 -32.02
C ASP A 134 -3.44 -16.97 -31.53
N TYR A 135 -3.20 -17.14 -30.23
CA TYR A 135 -1.85 -17.20 -29.65
C TYR A 135 -1.13 -18.52 -30.03
N PRO A 136 0.15 -18.49 -30.42
CA PRO A 136 0.87 -19.68 -30.86
C PRO A 136 0.97 -20.73 -29.74
N VAL A 137 0.83 -21.99 -30.12
CA VAL A 137 0.89 -23.15 -29.22
C VAL A 137 2.02 -24.07 -29.65
N ASP A 138 2.92 -24.38 -28.72
CA ASP A 138 3.94 -25.40 -28.89
C ASP A 138 3.45 -26.72 -28.28
N LEU A 139 3.36 -27.77 -29.10
CA LEU A 139 2.99 -29.10 -28.64
C LEU A 139 4.18 -30.05 -28.72
N TYR A 140 4.63 -30.53 -27.57
CA TYR A 140 5.66 -31.57 -27.50
C TYR A 140 5.04 -32.90 -27.06
N TYR A 141 4.99 -33.86 -27.99
CA TYR A 141 4.49 -35.20 -27.70
C TYR A 141 5.64 -36.09 -27.21
N LEU A 142 5.74 -36.29 -25.90
CA LEU A 142 6.69 -37.24 -25.32
C LEU A 142 6.04 -38.61 -25.15
N MET A 143 6.52 -39.59 -25.90
CA MET A 143 5.98 -40.95 -25.90
C MET A 143 6.93 -41.93 -25.23
N ASP A 144 6.38 -42.86 -24.45
CA ASP A 144 7.10 -44.07 -24.05
C ASP A 144 7.18 -45.04 -25.24
N LEU A 145 8.38 -45.55 -25.53
CA LEU A 145 8.65 -46.52 -26.61
C LEU A 145 8.87 -47.94 -26.07
N SER A 146 8.32 -48.25 -24.90
CA SER A 146 8.30 -49.60 -24.32
C SER A 146 7.42 -50.59 -25.10
N TYR A 147 7.62 -51.89 -24.87
CA TYR A 147 6.91 -52.96 -25.58
C TYR A 147 5.38 -52.87 -25.48
N SER A 148 4.84 -52.36 -24.37
CA SER A 148 3.41 -52.15 -24.18
C SER A 148 2.80 -51.10 -25.11
N MET A 149 3.61 -50.18 -25.65
CA MET A 149 3.17 -49.08 -26.53
C MET A 149 3.24 -49.41 -28.02
N MET A 150 3.56 -50.67 -28.37
CA MET A 150 3.76 -51.10 -29.76
C MET A 150 2.54 -50.83 -30.66
N ASN A 151 1.33 -51.00 -30.13
CA ASN A 151 0.09 -50.77 -30.89
C ASN A 151 -0.23 -49.27 -31.03
N ASP A 152 0.03 -48.48 -30.00
CA ASP A 152 -0.21 -47.04 -29.96
C ASP A 152 0.71 -46.27 -30.92
N LEU A 153 1.95 -46.76 -31.12
CA LEU A 153 2.88 -46.22 -32.10
C LEU A 153 2.30 -46.19 -33.53
N ALA A 154 1.49 -47.19 -33.89
CA ALA A 154 0.86 -47.24 -35.22
C ALA A 154 -0.17 -46.11 -35.41
N ARG A 155 -0.90 -45.75 -34.35
CA ARG A 155 -1.87 -44.65 -34.34
C ARG A 155 -1.20 -43.28 -34.29
N LEU A 156 -0.04 -43.20 -33.64
CA LEU A 156 0.71 -41.94 -33.48
C LEU A 156 1.39 -41.48 -34.77
N ARG A 157 1.57 -42.37 -35.74
CA ARG A 157 2.06 -42.01 -37.09
C ARG A 157 1.11 -41.10 -37.87
N THR A 158 -0.20 -41.18 -37.63
CA THR A 158 -1.18 -40.32 -38.31
C THR A 158 -1.52 -39.07 -37.51
N LEU A 159 -1.21 -39.06 -36.21
CA LEU A 159 -1.59 -38.01 -35.27
C LEU A 159 -1.13 -36.61 -35.71
N GLY A 160 0.03 -36.49 -36.35
CA GLY A 160 0.55 -35.20 -36.84
C GLY A 160 -0.30 -34.56 -37.94
N ASN A 161 -1.06 -35.33 -38.72
CA ASN A 161 -1.98 -34.82 -39.74
C ASN A 161 -3.40 -34.64 -39.22
N ASP A 162 -3.75 -35.38 -38.16
CA ASP A 162 -5.08 -35.35 -37.54
C ASP A 162 -5.18 -34.25 -36.44
N LEU A 163 -4.03 -33.70 -36.01
CA LEU A 163 -4.01 -32.53 -35.14
C LEU A 163 -4.21 -31.24 -35.96
N PRO A 164 -5.20 -30.40 -35.58
CA PRO A 164 -5.48 -29.14 -36.25
C PRO A 164 -4.39 -28.09 -36.05
#